data_AF-A0A962CJV8-F1
#
_entry.id   AF-A0A962CJV8-F1
#
_cell.length_a   1.000
_cell.length_b   1.000
_cell.length_c   1.000
_cell.angle_alpha   90.00
_cell.angle_beta   90.00
_cell.angle_gamma   90.00
#
_symmetry.space_group_name_H-M   'P 1'
#
loop_
_entity.id
_entity.type
_entity.pdbx_description
1 polymer ?
#
loop_
_entity_poly.entity_id
_entity_poly.type
_entity_poly.pdbx_seq_one_letter_code
_entity_poly.pdbx_strand_id
1 'polypeptide(L)'
;STAYNLSAHGPILPIGSKLLAMTPISPFRPRRWRGAVLPETTEIKFEILDPYKRPVSATADSSEVRDVVEVVIRESTEQTVTLLFDPELNLEERILKEQFTV
;
A
#
# COMPACT_ATOMS: atom_id res chain seq x y z
N SER A 1 6.68 -2.83 -2.31
CA SER A 1 6.50 -2.17 -1.01
C SER A 1 7.12 -3.05 0.07
N THR A 2 8.10 -2.51 0.79
CA THR A 2 8.94 -3.22 1.77
C THR A 2 8.60 -2.89 3.22
N ALA A 3 7.61 -2.02 3.46
CA ALA A 3 7.15 -1.63 4.79
C ALA A 3 6.05 -2.59 5.30
N TYR A 4 5.04 -2.07 5.99
CA TYR A 4 3.90 -2.85 6.53
C TYR A 4 3.29 -3.86 5.55
N ASN A 5 3.26 -3.51 4.26
CA ASN A 5 2.84 -4.40 3.19
C ASN A 5 3.59 -5.74 3.21
N LEU A 6 4.92 -5.73 3.31
CA LEU A 6 5.73 -6.95 3.34
C LEU A 6 5.43 -7.77 4.59
N SER A 7 5.30 -7.12 5.75
CA SER A 7 4.91 -7.78 7.01
C SER A 7 3.51 -8.42 6.95
N ALA A 8 2.61 -7.84 6.15
CA ALA A 8 1.28 -8.38 5.87
C ALA A 8 1.26 -9.40 4.71
N HIS A 9 2.43 -9.89 4.26
CA HIS A 9 2.60 -10.82 3.14
C HIS A 9 2.16 -10.26 1.77
N GLY A 10 2.19 -8.93 1.63
CA GLY A 10 1.97 -8.24 0.37
C GLY A 10 3.18 -8.31 -0.58
N PRO A 11 2.98 -8.09 -1.88
CA PRO A 11 4.04 -8.23 -2.88
C PRO A 11 5.06 -7.09 -2.83
N ILE A 12 6.32 -7.41 -3.14
CA ILE A 12 7.38 -6.41 -3.35
C ILE A 12 7.25 -5.88 -4.79
N LEU A 13 6.69 -4.69 -4.93
CA LEU A 13 6.68 -3.94 -6.19
C LEU A 13 8.04 -3.27 -6.46
N PRO A 14 8.63 -3.43 -7.67
CA PRO A 14 9.76 -2.62 -8.14
C PRO A 14 9.43 -1.13 -8.20
N ILE A 15 10.45 -0.29 -8.06
CA ILE A 15 10.32 1.16 -8.31
C ILE A 15 10.03 1.38 -9.79
N GLY A 16 9.13 2.33 -10.09
CA GLY A 16 8.72 2.63 -11.46
C GLY A 16 7.74 1.63 -12.07
N SER A 17 7.28 0.61 -11.33
CA SER A 17 6.33 -0.40 -11.84
C SER A 17 4.95 0.14 -12.19
N LYS A 18 4.59 1.35 -11.74
CA LYS A 18 3.29 1.98 -11.95
C LYS A 18 2.11 1.18 -11.37
N LEU A 19 2.36 0.53 -10.25
CA LEU A 19 1.42 -0.37 -9.58
C LEU A 19 1.24 0.04 -8.12
N LEU A 20 0.03 -0.19 -7.63
CA LEU A 20 -0.36 -0.09 -6.23
C LEU A 20 -0.62 -1.50 -5.67
N ALA A 21 -0.03 -1.80 -4.52
CA ALA A 21 -0.33 -3.03 -3.78
C ALA A 21 -1.39 -2.74 -2.71
N MET A 22 -2.50 -3.47 -2.76
CA MET A 22 -3.53 -3.47 -1.71
C MET A 22 -3.44 -4.80 -0.96
N THR A 23 -3.04 -4.76 0.30
CA THR A 23 -2.85 -5.97 1.12
C THR A 23 -3.75 -5.93 2.35
N PRO A 24 -4.70 -6.87 2.48
CA PRO A 24 -5.56 -6.94 3.65
C PRO A 24 -4.82 -7.55 4.84
N ILE A 25 -5.13 -7.08 6.04
CA ILE A 25 -4.69 -7.70 7.29
C ILE A 25 -5.87 -8.50 7.85
N SER A 26 -5.68 -9.82 7.99
CA SER A 26 -6.67 -10.75 8.55
C SER A 26 -8.10 -10.61 7.96
N PRO A 27 -8.27 -10.66 6.62
CA PRO A 27 -9.59 -10.48 6.02
C PRO A 27 -10.53 -11.63 6.40
N PHE A 28 -11.71 -11.28 6.91
CA PHE A 28 -12.73 -12.26 7.22
C PHE A 28 -13.37 -12.86 5.96
N ARG A 29 -13.74 -11.99 5.00
CA ARG A 29 -14.30 -12.37 3.69
C ARG A 29 -13.83 -11.42 2.58
N PRO A 30 -13.56 -11.92 1.36
CA PRO A 30 -13.51 -13.35 1.00
C PRO A 30 -12.38 -14.08 1.75
N ARG A 31 -12.64 -15.35 2.13
CA ARG A 31 -11.64 -16.14 2.86
C ARG A 31 -10.38 -16.28 2.01
N ARG A 32 -9.21 -16.16 2.65
CA ARG A 32 -7.89 -16.27 2.00
C ARG A 32 -7.65 -15.21 0.90
N TRP A 33 -8.36 -14.09 0.93
CA TRP A 33 -8.03 -12.99 0.05
C TRP A 33 -6.64 -12.47 0.36
N ARG A 34 -5.74 -12.51 -0.62
CA ARG A 34 -4.34 -12.08 -0.47
C ARG A 34 -4.11 -10.62 -0.84
N GLY A 35 -5.19 -9.91 -1.18
CA GLY A 35 -5.12 -8.56 -1.70
C GLY A 35 -5.18 -8.49 -3.22
N ALA A 36 -4.74 -7.36 -3.77
CA ALA A 36 -4.72 -7.08 -5.19
C ALA A 36 -3.48 -6.24 -5.55
N VAL A 37 -3.04 -6.38 -6.79
CA VAL A 37 -2.10 -5.46 -7.43
C VAL A 37 -2.90 -4.71 -8.49
N LEU A 38 -2.92 -3.38 -8.38
CA LEU A 38 -3.76 -2.49 -9.17
C LEU A 38 -2.88 -1.51 -9.95
N PRO A 39 -3.31 -1.02 -11.12
CA PRO A 39 -2.68 0.14 -11.76
C PRO A 39 -2.64 1.35 -10.81
N GLU A 40 -1.58 2.15 -10.83
CA GLU A 40 -1.46 3.38 -10.01
C GLU A 40 -2.60 4.39 -10.25
N THR A 41 -3.17 4.39 -11.46
CA THR A 41 -4.30 5.24 -11.85
C THR A 41 -5.65 4.81 -11.28
N THR A 42 -5.70 3.70 -10.54
CA THR A 42 -6.94 3.18 -9.96
C THR A 42 -7.36 4.02 -8.76
N GLU A 43 -8.59 4.52 -8.78
CA GLU A 43 -9.22 5.09 -7.58
C GLU A 43 -9.87 3.97 -6.76
N ILE A 44 -9.54 3.91 -5.47
CA ILE A 44 -10.07 2.93 -4.53
C ILE A 44 -10.94 3.67 -3.52
N LYS A 45 -12.18 3.21 -3.37
CA LYS A 45 -13.14 3.73 -2.40
C LYS A 45 -13.46 2.68 -1.35
N PHE A 46 -13.25 3.00 -0.09
CA PHE A 46 -13.75 2.23 1.04
C PHE A 46 -14.96 2.93 1.65
N GLU A 47 -16.09 2.23 1.73
CA GLU A 47 -17.28 2.67 2.44
C GLU A 47 -17.39 1.87 3.75
N ILE A 48 -17.46 2.58 4.87
CA ILE A 48 -17.52 1.93 6.18
C ILE A 48 -18.96 1.60 6.52
N LEU A 49 -19.23 0.31 6.72
CA LEU A 49 -20.55 -0.18 7.09
C LEU A 49 -20.81 0.03 8.58
N ASP A 50 -21.95 0.65 8.90
CA ASP A 50 -22.38 0.99 10.27
C ASP A 50 -21.29 1.71 11.09
N PRO A 51 -20.75 2.87 10.64
CA PRO A 51 -19.59 3.51 11.25
C PRO A 51 -19.80 3.88 12.73
N TYR A 52 -21.04 4.21 13.11
CA TYR A 52 -21.40 4.50 14.50
C TYR A 52 -21.29 3.28 15.42
N LYS A 53 -21.51 2.07 14.89
CA LYS A 53 -21.42 0.81 15.66
C LYS A 53 -20.02 0.21 15.59
N ARG A 54 -19.29 0.50 14.52
CA ARG A 54 -17.97 -0.03 14.19
C ARG A 54 -17.07 1.12 13.75
N PRO A 55 -16.57 1.93 14.69
CA PRO A 55 -15.69 3.04 14.34
C PRO A 55 -14.40 2.49 13.73
N VAL A 56 -13.96 3.12 12.64
CA VAL A 56 -12.74 2.80 11.91
C VAL A 56 -11.85 4.04 11.93
N SER A 57 -10.53 3.82 11.95
CA SER A 57 -9.55 4.87 11.68
C SER A 57 -8.85 4.62 10.34
N ALA A 58 -8.47 5.70 9.67
CA ALA A 58 -7.62 5.68 8.50
C ALA A 58 -6.32 6.41 8.83
N THR A 59 -5.19 5.77 8.54
CA THR A 59 -3.86 6.32 8.84
C THR A 59 -3.02 6.37 7.57
N ALA A 60 -2.46 7.54 7.29
CA ALA A 60 -1.48 7.77 6.24
C ALA A 60 -0.19 8.28 6.90
N ASP A 61 0.82 7.43 6.96
CA ASP A 61 2.07 7.66 7.69
C ASP A 61 1.84 8.12 9.15
N SER A 62 2.07 9.41 9.44
CA SER A 62 1.90 10.02 10.77
C SER A 62 0.54 10.68 10.97
N SER A 63 -0.30 10.74 9.94
CA SER A 63 -1.62 11.38 9.98
C SER A 63 -2.71 10.34 10.22
N GLU A 64 -3.44 10.45 11.34
CA GLU A 64 -4.58 9.60 11.68
C GLU A 64 -5.89 10.40 11.62
N VAL A 65 -6.91 9.84 10.97
CA VAL A 65 -8.29 10.31 11.02
C VAL A 65 -9.16 9.22 11.64
N ARG A 66 -9.95 9.57 12.65
CA ARG A 66 -10.85 8.66 13.37
C ARG A 66 -12.29 8.81 12.93
N ASP A 67 -13.11 7.81 13.25
CA ASP A 67 -14.54 7.76 12.95
C ASP A 67 -14.84 7.99 11.46
N VAL A 68 -14.02 7.38 10.59
CA VAL A 68 -14.16 7.55 9.14
C VAL A 68 -15.41 6.85 8.62
N VAL A 69 -16.14 7.54 7.75
CA VAL A 69 -17.32 7.01 7.05
C VAL A 69 -16.97 6.53 5.64
N GLU A 70 -15.96 7.15 5.03
CA GLU A 70 -15.52 6.92 3.67
C GLU A 70 -14.02 7.24 3.55
N VAL A 71 -13.30 6.46 2.74
CA VAL A 71 -11.89 6.71 2.39
C VAL A 71 -11.73 6.57 0.89
N VAL A 72 -11.16 7.59 0.24
CA VAL A 72 -10.81 7.58 -1.19
C VAL A 72 -9.30 7.64 -1.33
N ILE A 73 -8.74 6.69 -2.09
CA ILE A 73 -7.30 6.54 -2.32
C ILE A 73 -7.05 6.63 -3.82
N ARG A 74 -6.14 7.52 -4.21
CA ARG A 74 -5.69 7.70 -5.59
C ARG A 74 -4.24 8.16 -5.60
N GLU A 75 -3.54 7.89 -6.69
CA GLU A 75 -2.23 8.49 -6.92
C GLU A 75 -2.33 10.02 -7.00
N SER A 76 -1.36 10.71 -6.40
CA SER A 76 -1.16 12.15 -6.57
C SER A 76 -0.12 12.40 -7.64
N THR A 77 -0.50 13.09 -8.72
CA THR A 77 0.42 13.53 -9.77
C THR A 77 1.09 14.87 -9.44
N GLU A 78 0.67 15.53 -8.36
CA GLU A 78 1.16 16.85 -7.94
C GLU A 78 2.34 16.74 -6.96
N GLN A 79 2.44 15.64 -6.24
CA GLN A 79 3.47 15.43 -5.22
C GLN A 79 4.52 14.43 -5.72
N THR A 80 5.72 14.93 -5.99
CA THR A 80 6.86 14.10 -6.42
C THR A 80 8.00 14.22 -5.43
N VAL A 81 8.71 13.12 -5.20
CA VAL A 81 9.93 13.08 -4.38
C VAL A 81 11.10 12.68 -5.26
N THR A 82 12.21 13.41 -5.17
CA THR A 82 13.47 13.02 -5.81
C THR A 82 14.25 12.11 -4.87
N LEU A 83 14.42 10.85 -5.27
CA LEU A 83 15.25 9.90 -4.54
C LEU A 83 16.68 9.95 -5.08
N LEU A 84 17.65 10.15 -4.20
CA LEU A 84 19.07 10.15 -4.52
C LEU A 84 19.69 8.82 -4.06
N PHE A 85 20.53 8.24 -4.91
CA PHE A 85 21.23 6.98 -4.62
C PHE A 85 22.72 7.13 -4.92
N ASP A 86 23.51 6.38 -4.16
CA ASP A 86 24.92 6.19 -4.48
C ASP A 86 25.03 5.30 -5.74
N PRO A 87 25.78 5.71 -6.77
CA PRO A 87 26.01 4.90 -7.97
C PRO A 87 26.55 3.49 -7.69
N GLU A 88 27.29 3.29 -6.60
CA GLU A 88 27.84 1.99 -6.20
C GLU A 88 26.82 1.12 -5.43
N LEU A 89 25.69 1.69 -5.02
CA LEU A 89 24.62 1.01 -4.29
C LEU A 89 23.28 1.20 -5.02
N ASN A 90 23.13 0.53 -6.16
CA ASN A 90 21.92 0.60 -6.95
C ASN A 90 20.70 0.06 -6.17
N LEU A 91 19.67 0.89 -6.00
CA LEU A 91 18.45 0.51 -5.31
C LEU A 91 17.69 -0.62 -6.04
N GLU A 92 17.74 -0.68 -7.37
CA GLU A 92 17.10 -1.75 -8.14
C GLU A 92 17.69 -3.11 -7.79
N GLU A 93 19.01 -3.21 -7.67
CA GLU A 93 19.67 -4.46 -7.26
C GLU A 93 19.27 -4.88 -5.85
N ARG A 94 19.10 -3.91 -4.94
CA ARG A 94 18.62 -4.20 -3.58
C ARG A 94 17.19 -4.72 -3.61
N ILE A 95 16.29 -4.11 -4.37
CA ILE A 95 14.90 -4.57 -4.50
C ILE A 95 14.84 -5.96 -5.11
N LEU A 96 15.65 -6.23 -6.15
CA LEU A 96 15.77 -7.55 -6.75
C LEU A 96 16.24 -8.58 -5.73
N LYS A 97 17.30 -8.29 -4.97
CA LYS A 97 17.76 -9.19 -3.89
C LYS A 97 16.64 -9.48 -2.90
N GLU A 98 15.93 -8.46 -2.42
CA GLU A 98 14.81 -8.63 -1.48
C GLU A 98 13.65 -9.47 -2.07
N GLN A 99 13.40 -9.43 -3.37
CA GLN A 99 12.40 -10.27 -4.03
C GLN A 99 12.77 -11.76 -4.04
N PHE A 100 14.06 -12.09 -4.04
CA PHE A 100 14.57 -13.47 -4.17
C PHE A 100 15.31 -13.97 -2.93
N THR A 101 15.35 -13.19 -1.84
CA THR A 101 15.93 -13.65 -0.57
C THR A 101 14.94 -14.61 0.08
N VAL A 102 15.18 -15.91 -0.08
CA VAL A 102 14.45 -17.02 0.56
C VAL A 102 15.00 -17.27 1.95
#